data_AF-A0A6G3S2S7-F1
#
_entry.id   AF-A0A6G3S2S7-F1
#
_cell.length_a   1.000
_cell.length_b   1.000
_cell.length_c   1.000
_cell.angle_alpha   90.00
_cell.angle_beta   90.00
_cell.angle_gamma   90.00
#
_symmetry.space_group_name_H-M   'P 1'
#
loop_
_entity.id
_entity.type
_entity.pdbx_description
1 polymer ?
#
loop_
_entity_poly.entity_id
_entity_poly.type
_entity_poly.pdbx_seq_one_letter_code
_entity_poly.pdbx_strand_id
1 'polypeptide(L)'
;YGVVGAGRLMTRAAPLLLGPSAAERLAALEERTEQLLERNRMARELHDSIGHALTVAVVQAGAARAAGDPAFTQRALGAIEETGRAALEDLERVLVVLREAERPASSRPTLQDADRLLDSARASGAKVEVAVSGPLEKVPGPVSREGYRILQEALTNVLRHSGTVPVRVALTVAEGRLV
;
A
#
# COMPACT_ATOMS: atom_id res chain seq x y z
N TYR A 1 -26.16 -27.68 -37.04
CA TYR A 1 -26.36 -27.02 -35.73
C TYR A 1 -25.74 -27.76 -34.53
N GLY A 2 -25.65 -29.11 -34.53
CA GLY A 2 -25.09 -29.87 -33.38
C GLY A 2 -23.59 -29.67 -33.09
N VAL A 3 -22.77 -29.45 -34.13
CA VAL A 3 -21.30 -29.29 -33.98
C VAL A 3 -20.92 -28.01 -33.23
N VAL A 4 -21.67 -26.91 -33.45
CA VAL A 4 -21.44 -25.63 -32.76
C VAL A 4 -21.85 -25.70 -31.28
N GLY A 5 -22.88 -26.51 -30.96
CA GLY A 5 -23.33 -26.75 -29.58
C GLY A 5 -22.32 -27.57 -28.77
N ALA A 6 -21.76 -28.63 -29.37
CA ALA A 6 -20.74 -29.47 -28.74
C ALA A 6 -19.43 -28.69 -28.48
N GLY A 7 -19.02 -27.85 -29.43
CA GLY A 7 -17.86 -26.97 -29.27
C GLY A 7 -18.03 -25.99 -28.09
N ARG A 8 -19.19 -25.33 -27.96
CA ARG A 8 -19.47 -24.42 -26.84
C ARG A 8 -19.54 -25.12 -25.48
N LEU A 9 -20.01 -26.37 -25.44
CA LEU A 9 -20.06 -27.16 -24.21
C LEU A 9 -18.64 -27.58 -23.77
N MET A 10 -17.81 -28.01 -24.72
CA MET A 10 -16.38 -28.30 -24.50
C MET A 10 -15.62 -27.06 -24.02
N THR A 11 -15.81 -25.89 -24.64
CA THR A 11 -15.17 -24.64 -24.20
C THR A 11 -15.61 -24.22 -22.79
N ARG A 12 -16.87 -24.46 -22.41
CA ARG A 12 -17.35 -24.18 -21.05
C ARG A 12 -16.87 -25.19 -20.01
N ALA A 13 -16.61 -26.45 -20.41
CA ALA A 13 -16.10 -27.49 -19.52
C ALA A 13 -14.55 -27.52 -19.43
N ALA A 14 -13.85 -26.88 -20.37
CA ALA A 14 -12.39 -26.87 -20.45
C ALA A 14 -11.67 -26.42 -19.15
N PRO A 15 -12.11 -25.37 -18.42
CA PRO A 15 -11.46 -24.97 -17.17
C PRO A 15 -11.60 -26.02 -16.07
N LEU A 16 -12.70 -26.79 -16.09
CA LEU A 16 -13.01 -27.81 -15.09
C LEU A 16 -12.21 -29.12 -15.32
N LEU A 17 -11.90 -29.43 -16.58
CA LEU A 17 -11.25 -30.69 -16.98
C LEU A 17 -9.72 -30.57 -17.13
N LEU A 18 -9.21 -29.39 -17.53
CA LEU A 18 -7.80 -29.19 -17.85
C LEU A 18 -7.01 -28.44 -16.77
N GLY A 19 -7.72 -27.86 -15.79
CA GLY A 19 -7.11 -26.95 -14.82
C GLY A 19 -6.59 -25.66 -15.47
N PRO A 20 -5.80 -24.85 -14.75
CA PRO A 20 -5.30 -23.59 -15.28
C PRO A 20 -4.36 -23.82 -16.47
N SER A 21 -4.55 -23.03 -17.53
CA SER A 21 -3.76 -23.02 -18.75
C SER A 21 -2.29 -22.68 -18.48
N ALA A 22 -1.40 -23.03 -19.41
CA ALA A 22 0.02 -22.67 -19.29
C ALA A 22 0.23 -21.15 -19.15
N ALA A 23 -0.58 -20.35 -19.85
CA ALA A 23 -0.55 -18.88 -19.75
C ALA A 23 -0.99 -18.39 -18.37
N GLU A 24 -2.05 -18.95 -17.79
CA GLU A 24 -2.51 -18.62 -16.43
C GLU A 24 -1.48 -19.02 -15.36
N ARG A 25 -0.81 -20.16 -15.53
CA ARG A 25 0.27 -20.59 -14.64
C ARG A 25 1.49 -19.68 -14.73
N LEU A 26 1.87 -19.26 -15.94
CA LEU A 26 2.98 -18.35 -16.16
C LEU A 26 2.68 -16.99 -15.54
N ALA A 27 1.49 -16.43 -15.78
CA ALA A 27 1.05 -15.17 -15.18
C ALA A 27 1.03 -15.23 -13.64
N ALA A 28 0.58 -16.34 -13.05
CA ALA A 28 0.62 -16.53 -11.60
C ALA A 28 2.04 -16.63 -11.03
N LEU A 29 2.98 -17.22 -11.77
CA LEU A 29 4.39 -17.27 -11.39
C LEU A 29 5.08 -15.91 -11.52
N GLU A 30 4.78 -15.16 -12.58
CA GLU A 30 5.25 -13.79 -12.77
C GLU A 30 4.76 -12.89 -11.64
N GLU A 31 3.46 -12.89 -11.34
CA GLU A 31 2.88 -12.13 -10.23
C GLU A 31 3.55 -12.49 -8.89
N ARG A 32 3.77 -13.79 -8.64
CA ARG A 32 4.44 -14.23 -7.42
C ARG A 32 5.90 -13.80 -7.36
N THR A 33 6.59 -13.76 -8.49
CA THR A 33 7.98 -13.31 -8.57
C THR A 33 8.07 -11.80 -8.32
N GLU A 34 7.18 -11.01 -8.93
CA GLU A 34 7.07 -9.58 -8.68
C GLU A 34 6.80 -9.28 -7.21
N GLN A 35 5.86 -9.99 -6.59
CA GLN A 35 5.57 -9.87 -5.14
C GLN A 35 6.79 -10.16 -4.27
N LEU A 36 7.59 -11.18 -4.61
CA LEU A 36 8.81 -11.53 -3.87
C LEU A 36 9.92 -10.51 -4.06
N LEU A 37 10.08 -9.97 -5.27
CA LEU A 37 11.05 -8.91 -5.56
C LEU A 37 10.68 -7.65 -4.79
N GLU A 38 9.40 -7.30 -4.78
CA GLU A 38 8.86 -6.15 -4.08
C GLU A 38 9.04 -6.29 -2.55
N ARG A 39 8.76 -7.47 -2.00
CA ARG A 39 9.05 -7.79 -0.59
C ARG A 39 10.53 -7.65 -0.24
N ASN A 40 11.44 -8.11 -1.12
CA ASN A 40 12.88 -7.96 -0.91
C ASN A 40 13.36 -6.52 -1.05
N ARG A 41 12.71 -5.72 -1.90
CA ARG A 41 13.01 -4.29 -2.04
C ARG A 41 12.61 -3.55 -0.76
N MET A 42 11.37 -3.73 -0.29
CA MET A 42 10.90 -3.15 0.97
C MET A 42 11.77 -3.55 2.16
N ALA A 43 12.18 -4.81 2.26
CA ALA A 43 13.06 -5.26 3.34
C ALA A 43 14.44 -4.56 3.32
N ARG A 44 14.98 -4.27 2.13
CA ARG A 44 16.22 -3.49 1.98
C ARG A 44 16.03 -2.03 2.36
N GLU A 45 14.96 -1.40 1.88
CA GLU A 45 14.62 -0.01 2.25
C GLU A 45 14.47 0.15 3.77
N LEU A 46 13.83 -0.82 4.44
CA LEU A 46 13.77 -0.86 5.90
C LEU A 46 15.14 -1.02 6.56
N HIS A 47 15.94 -1.97 6.06
CA HIS A 47 17.26 -2.21 6.62
C HIS A 47 18.14 -0.96 6.51
N ASP A 48 18.07 -0.26 5.38
CA ASP A 48 18.82 0.97 5.14
C ASP A 48 18.31 2.11 6.04
N SER A 49 17.00 2.31 6.17
CA SER A 49 16.41 3.33 7.05
C SER A 49 16.80 3.10 8.52
N ILE A 50 16.63 1.88 9.03
CA ILE A 50 16.97 1.52 10.42
C ILE A 50 18.50 1.57 10.63
N GLY A 51 19.28 1.04 9.70
CA GLY A 51 20.75 1.04 9.78
C GLY A 51 21.31 2.47 9.79
N HIS A 52 20.74 3.35 8.97
CA HIS A 52 21.07 4.76 8.96
C HIS A 52 20.72 5.44 10.28
N ALA A 53 19.48 5.26 10.77
CA ALA A 53 19.01 5.83 12.02
C ALA A 53 19.89 5.41 13.22
N LEU A 54 20.25 4.13 13.30
CA LEU A 54 21.14 3.61 14.34
C LEU A 54 22.54 4.23 14.23
N THR A 55 23.07 4.36 13.02
CA THR A 55 24.38 4.98 12.79
C THR A 55 24.39 6.42 13.28
N VAL A 56 23.37 7.22 12.90
CA VAL A 56 23.20 8.60 13.35
C VAL A 56 23.09 8.65 14.88
N ALA A 57 22.27 7.78 15.48
CA ALA A 57 22.08 7.76 16.92
C ALA A 57 23.37 7.46 17.69
N VAL A 58 24.16 6.48 17.22
CA VAL A 58 25.46 6.13 17.83
C VAL A 58 26.46 7.29 17.71
N VAL A 59 26.53 7.96 16.55
CA VAL A 59 27.41 9.12 16.35
C VAL A 59 27.00 10.28 17.25
N GLN A 60 25.71 10.62 17.32
CA GLN A 60 25.19 11.70 18.17
C GLN A 60 25.43 11.41 19.65
N ALA A 61 25.20 10.17 20.09
CA ALA A 61 25.48 9.76 21.47
C ALA A 61 26.97 9.84 21.79
N GLY A 62 27.85 9.48 20.84
CA GLY A 62 29.30 9.62 20.97
C GLY A 62 29.74 11.08 21.10
N ALA A 63 29.24 11.96 20.23
CA ALA A 63 29.51 13.39 20.28
C ALA A 63 29.02 14.01 21.60
N ALA A 64 27.83 13.63 22.06
CA ALA A 64 27.26 14.11 23.32
C ALA A 64 28.13 13.73 24.53
N ARG A 65 28.68 12.50 24.54
CA ARG A 65 29.62 12.07 25.60
C ARG A 65 30.93 12.84 25.56
N ALA A 66 31.44 13.17 24.38
CA ALA A 66 32.72 13.86 24.22
C ALA A 66 32.63 15.36 24.52
N ALA A 67 31.48 15.99 24.25
CA ALA A 67 31.33 17.44 24.38
C ALA A 67 31.34 17.95 25.83
N GLY A 68 30.82 17.16 26.78
CA GLY A 68 30.70 17.58 28.18
C GLY A 68 29.80 18.82 28.42
N ASP A 69 29.06 19.26 27.39
CA ASP A 69 28.15 20.40 27.42
C ASP A 69 26.69 19.91 27.58
N PRO A 70 26.01 20.23 28.70
CA PRO A 70 24.61 19.86 28.90
C PRO A 70 23.67 20.34 27.79
N ALA A 71 23.89 21.53 27.22
CA ALA A 71 23.03 22.05 26.17
C ALA A 71 23.19 21.27 24.86
N PHE A 72 24.43 20.91 24.52
CA PHE A 72 24.71 20.01 23.39
C PHE A 72 24.12 18.61 23.63
N THR A 73 24.29 18.04 24.82
CA THR A 73 23.72 16.72 25.16
C THR A 73 22.21 16.70 24.96
N GLN A 74 21.49 17.74 25.40
CA GLN A 74 20.03 17.81 25.20
C GLN A 74 19.65 17.87 23.71
N ARG A 75 20.37 18.64 22.89
CA ARG A 75 20.12 18.68 21.44
C ARG A 75 20.39 17.33 20.78
N ALA A 76 21.49 16.66 21.15
CA ALA A 76 21.82 15.34 20.62
C ALA A 76 20.78 14.29 21.00
N LEU A 77 20.27 14.31 22.23
CA LEU A 77 19.19 13.43 22.68
C LEU A 77 17.89 13.69 21.89
N GLY A 78 17.54 14.96 21.64
CA GLY A 78 16.40 15.31 20.79
C GLY A 78 16.54 14.78 19.37
N ALA A 79 17.71 14.93 18.76
CA ALA A 79 17.98 14.40 17.42
C ALA A 79 17.91 12.86 17.36
N ILE A 80 18.39 12.17 18.41
CA ILE A 80 18.27 10.72 18.54
C ILE A 80 16.80 10.30 18.65
N GLU A 81 15.99 10.99 19.46
CA GLU A 81 14.57 10.70 19.61
C GLU A 81 13.82 10.88 18.29
N GLU A 82 14.04 12.01 17.61
CA GLU A 82 13.40 12.31 16.32
C GLU A 82 13.75 11.26 15.26
N THR A 83 15.05 10.94 15.12
CA THR A 83 15.53 9.92 14.17
C THR A 83 14.97 8.54 14.50
N GLY A 84 14.90 8.19 15.78
CA GLY A 84 14.35 6.91 16.24
C GLY A 84 12.85 6.77 15.98
N ARG A 85 12.07 7.84 16.20
CA ARG A 85 10.63 7.86 15.88
C ARG A 85 10.39 7.69 14.38
N ALA A 86 11.13 8.42 13.55
CA ALA A 86 11.02 8.30 12.09
C ALA A 86 11.28 6.85 11.61
N ALA A 87 12.33 6.20 12.11
CA ALA A 87 12.64 4.82 11.76
C ALA A 87 11.56 3.81 12.21
N LEU A 88 10.92 4.04 13.35
CA LEU A 88 9.80 3.21 13.82
C LEU A 88 8.56 3.38 12.95
N GLU A 89 8.26 4.61 12.52
CA GLU A 89 7.16 4.90 11.60
C GLU A 89 7.36 4.20 10.24
N ASP A 90 8.59 4.23 9.71
CA ASP A 90 8.95 3.50 8.49
C ASP A 90 8.75 1.98 8.64
N LEU A 91 9.18 1.42 9.77
CA LEU A 91 8.99 0.00 10.08
C LEU A 91 7.50 -0.38 10.13
N GLU A 92 6.68 0.40 10.84
CA GLU A 92 5.24 0.17 10.92
C GLU A 92 4.58 0.22 9.54
N ARG A 93 4.95 1.20 8.71
CA ARG A 93 4.42 1.37 7.35
C ARG A 93 4.67 0.12 6.50
N VAL A 94 5.91 -0.37 6.48
CA VAL A 94 6.24 -1.56 5.68
C VAL A 94 5.58 -2.82 6.25
N LEU A 95 5.46 -2.97 7.57
CA LEU A 95 4.75 -4.09 8.17
C LEU A 95 3.26 -4.12 7.79
N VAL A 96 2.60 -2.96 7.68
CA VAL A 96 1.23 -2.86 7.18
C VAL A 96 1.14 -3.36 5.74
N VAL A 97 2.03 -2.89 4.86
CA VAL A 97 2.06 -3.31 3.45
C VAL A 97 2.30 -4.82 3.31
N LEU A 98 3.23 -5.37 4.09
CA LEU A 98 3.51 -6.81 4.07
C LEU A 98 2.31 -7.64 4.55
N ARG A 99 1.61 -7.19 5.59
CA ARG A 99 0.38 -7.86 6.09
C ARG A 99 -0.76 -7.81 5.07
N GLU A 100 -0.91 -6.71 4.34
CA GLU A 100 -1.90 -6.61 3.26
C GLU A 100 -1.55 -7.54 2.09
N ALA A 101 -0.26 -7.68 1.77
CA ALA A 101 0.22 -8.58 0.72
C ALA A 101 0.04 -10.08 1.06
N GLU A 102 -0.09 -10.45 2.33
CA GLU A 102 -0.34 -11.85 2.74
C GLU A 102 -1.83 -12.24 2.68
N ARG A 103 -2.74 -11.26 2.54
CA ARG A 103 -4.18 -11.54 2.41
C ARG A 103 -4.53 -12.11 1.03
N PRO A 104 -5.44 -13.11 0.94
CA PRO A 104 -6.00 -13.56 -0.32
C PRO A 104 -6.53 -12.38 -1.15
N ALA A 105 -6.26 -12.36 -2.45
CA ALA A 105 -6.68 -11.26 -3.33
C ALA A 105 -8.19 -10.96 -3.28
N SER A 106 -9.02 -12.00 -3.00
CA SER A 106 -10.48 -11.89 -2.83
C SER A 106 -10.92 -11.21 -1.53
N SER A 107 -10.03 -11.10 -0.54
CA SER A 107 -10.29 -10.49 0.77
C SER A 107 -9.68 -9.10 0.92
N ARG A 108 -8.93 -8.64 -0.09
CA ARG A 108 -8.33 -7.30 -0.09
C ARG A 108 -9.40 -6.28 -0.50
N PRO A 109 -9.49 -5.13 0.18
CA PRO A 109 -10.44 -4.09 -0.18
C PRO A 109 -10.20 -3.56 -1.60
N THR A 110 -11.25 -3.08 -2.23
CA THR A 110 -11.25 -2.51 -3.58
C THR A 110 -11.81 -1.10 -3.55
N LEU A 111 -11.73 -0.33 -4.64
CA LEU A 111 -12.37 0.99 -4.70
C LEU A 111 -13.88 0.97 -4.43
N GLN A 112 -14.54 -0.20 -4.52
CA GLN A 112 -15.94 -0.36 -4.11
C GLN A 112 -16.12 -0.24 -2.59
N ASP A 113 -15.05 -0.44 -1.82
CA ASP A 113 -15.02 -0.28 -0.36
C ASP A 113 -14.58 1.13 0.07
N ALA A 114 -14.33 2.05 -0.88
CA ALA A 114 -13.76 3.37 -0.62
C ALA A 114 -14.61 4.23 0.34
N ASP A 115 -15.93 4.06 0.34
CA ASP A 115 -16.82 4.80 1.24
C ASP A 115 -16.45 4.60 2.71
N ARG A 116 -16.03 3.39 3.11
CA ARG A 116 -15.61 3.10 4.49
C ARG A 116 -14.34 3.86 4.89
N LEU A 117 -13.40 4.02 3.96
CA LEU A 117 -12.19 4.80 4.17
C LEU A 117 -12.52 6.29 4.33
N LEU A 118 -13.39 6.80 3.46
CA LEU A 118 -13.80 8.20 3.46
C LEU A 118 -14.56 8.54 4.75
N ASP A 119 -15.45 7.65 5.20
CA ASP A 119 -16.18 7.81 6.46
C ASP A 119 -15.24 7.76 7.67
N SER A 120 -14.25 6.87 7.66
CA SER A 120 -13.23 6.79 8.72
C SER A 120 -12.38 8.06 8.77
N ALA A 121 -12.03 8.64 7.62
CA ALA A 121 -11.29 9.89 7.53
C ALA A 121 -12.12 11.09 8.03
N ARG A 122 -13.42 11.14 7.68
CA ARG A 122 -14.35 12.15 8.20
C ARG A 122 -14.52 12.06 9.71
N ALA A 123 -14.66 10.84 10.25
CA ALA A 123 -14.76 10.60 11.69
C ALA A 123 -13.49 11.03 12.44
N SER A 124 -12.33 10.94 11.78
CA SER A 124 -11.04 11.42 12.28
C SER A 124 -10.85 12.94 12.13
N GLY A 125 -11.88 13.66 11.65
CA GLY A 125 -11.90 15.12 11.57
C GLY A 125 -11.51 15.73 10.21
N ALA A 126 -11.23 14.92 9.19
CA ALA A 126 -10.95 15.46 7.85
C ALA A 126 -12.22 15.97 7.15
N LYS A 127 -12.14 17.12 6.48
CA LYS A 127 -13.23 17.65 5.65
C LYS A 127 -13.12 17.09 4.23
N VAL A 128 -13.72 15.92 3.99
CA VAL A 128 -13.54 15.17 2.75
C VAL A 128 -14.69 15.38 1.75
N GLU A 129 -14.40 16.05 0.63
CA GLU A 129 -15.23 16.16 -0.56
C GLU A 129 -14.90 15.02 -1.54
N VAL A 130 -15.90 14.30 -2.04
CA VAL A 130 -15.71 13.16 -2.95
C VAL A 130 -16.51 13.36 -4.23
N ALA A 131 -15.86 13.15 -5.36
CA ALA A 131 -16.47 13.10 -6.68
C ALA A 131 -16.11 11.78 -7.36
N VAL A 132 -17.11 10.92 -7.59
CA VAL A 132 -16.94 9.66 -8.34
C VAL A 132 -17.65 9.80 -9.67
N SER A 133 -16.96 9.51 -10.76
CA SER A 133 -17.49 9.55 -12.13
C SER A 133 -17.23 8.21 -12.81
N GLY A 134 -18.28 7.62 -13.39
CA GLY A 134 -18.20 6.34 -14.08
C GLY A 134 -18.31 5.11 -13.15
N PRO A 135 -18.40 3.90 -13.74
CA PRO A 135 -18.71 2.66 -13.00
C PRO A 135 -17.46 2.00 -12.40
N LEU A 136 -17.22 2.17 -11.10
CA LEU A 136 -16.10 1.55 -10.37
C LEU A 136 -16.11 0.02 -10.44
N GLU A 137 -17.28 -0.60 -10.57
CA GLU A 137 -17.45 -2.05 -10.72
C GLU A 137 -16.87 -2.60 -12.04
N LYS A 138 -16.64 -1.74 -13.04
CA LYS A 138 -16.01 -2.13 -14.30
C LYS A 138 -14.49 -2.01 -14.28
N VAL A 139 -13.91 -1.48 -13.20
CA VAL A 139 -12.45 -1.39 -13.04
C VAL A 139 -11.90 -2.79 -12.76
N PRO A 140 -10.85 -3.25 -13.48
CA PRO A 140 -10.20 -4.53 -13.21
C PRO A 140 -9.79 -4.66 -11.74
N GLY A 141 -10.02 -5.84 -11.15
CA GLY A 141 -9.74 -6.10 -9.73
C GLY A 141 -8.35 -5.67 -9.25
N PRO A 142 -7.25 -5.95 -9.97
CA PRO A 142 -5.93 -5.46 -9.61
C PRO A 142 -5.85 -3.92 -9.51
N VAL A 143 -6.36 -3.22 -10.52
CA VAL A 143 -6.38 -1.74 -10.56
C VAL A 143 -7.23 -1.17 -9.44
N SER A 144 -8.38 -1.79 -9.15
CA SER A 144 -9.28 -1.36 -8.08
C SER A 144 -8.66 -1.54 -6.68
N ARG A 145 -7.85 -2.59 -6.47
CA ARG A 145 -7.11 -2.77 -5.20
C ARG A 145 -5.98 -1.77 -5.03
N GLU A 146 -5.20 -1.52 -6.08
CA GLU A 146 -4.13 -0.52 -6.03
C GLU A 146 -4.68 0.89 -5.85
N GLY A 147 -5.77 1.24 -6.54
CA GLY A 147 -6.48 2.51 -6.33
C GLY A 147 -6.96 2.69 -4.88
N TYR A 148 -7.48 1.63 -4.26
CA TYR A 148 -7.86 1.66 -2.85
C TYR A 148 -6.66 1.92 -1.93
N ARG A 149 -5.52 1.25 -2.16
CA ARG A 149 -4.30 1.47 -1.38
C ARG A 149 -3.77 2.89 -1.51
N ILE A 150 -3.78 3.45 -2.73
CA ILE A 150 -3.37 4.84 -2.98
C ILE A 150 -4.27 5.80 -2.19
N LEU A 151 -5.59 5.60 -2.23
CA LEU A 151 -6.54 6.41 -1.47
C LEU A 151 -6.30 6.32 0.04
N GLN A 152 -6.09 5.11 0.56
CA GLN A 152 -5.82 4.86 1.98
C GLN A 152 -4.55 5.57 2.45
N GLU A 153 -3.46 5.45 1.70
CA GLU A 153 -2.18 6.08 2.02
C GLU A 153 -2.28 7.61 1.96
N ALA A 154 -2.95 8.14 0.94
CA ALA A 154 -3.18 9.57 0.81
C ALA A 154 -3.98 10.14 2.00
N LEU A 155 -5.08 9.49 2.40
CA LEU A 155 -5.87 9.91 3.55
C LEU A 155 -5.09 9.80 4.86
N THR A 156 -4.30 8.74 5.02
CA THR A 156 -3.42 8.57 6.19
C THR A 156 -2.40 9.70 6.29
N ASN A 157 -1.76 10.05 5.17
CA ASN A 157 -0.78 11.12 5.11
C ASN A 157 -1.39 12.49 5.44
N VAL A 158 -2.59 12.77 4.94
CA VAL A 158 -3.30 14.01 5.32
C VAL A 158 -3.57 14.04 6.82
N LEU A 159 -4.13 12.96 7.38
CA LEU A 159 -4.50 12.90 8.79
C LEU A 159 -3.28 13.03 9.71
N ARG A 160 -2.14 12.43 9.36
CA ARG A 160 -0.91 12.50 10.16
C ARG A 160 -0.25 13.87 10.09
N HIS A 161 -0.20 14.49 8.91
CA HIS A 161 0.71 15.62 8.68
C HIS A 161 0.00 16.97 8.50
N SER A 162 -1.27 16.99 8.11
CA SER A 162 -1.94 18.22 7.66
C SER A 162 -3.02 18.74 8.61
N GLY A 163 -3.42 17.99 9.63
CA GLY A 163 -4.50 18.39 10.55
C GLY A 163 -5.84 18.60 9.82
N THR A 164 -6.65 19.57 10.25
CA THR A 164 -8.01 19.81 9.73
C THR A 164 -7.99 20.63 8.43
N VAL A 165 -7.52 20.02 7.34
CA VAL A 165 -7.55 20.60 6.00
C VAL A 165 -8.70 20.04 5.15
N PRO A 166 -9.24 20.81 4.19
CA PRO A 166 -10.15 20.28 3.19
C PRO A 166 -9.42 19.30 2.26
N VAL A 167 -10.01 18.12 2.06
CA VAL A 167 -9.49 17.05 1.21
C VAL A 167 -10.49 16.83 0.08
N ARG A 168 -10.02 16.84 -1.17
CA ARG A 168 -10.83 16.49 -2.32
C ARG A 168 -10.35 15.18 -2.93
N VAL A 169 -11.24 14.21 -3.03
CA VAL A 169 -11.01 12.92 -3.68
C VAL A 169 -11.82 12.87 -4.97
N ALA A 170 -11.16 12.62 -6.09
CA ALA A 170 -11.80 12.43 -7.38
C ALA A 170 -11.44 11.04 -7.91
N LEU A 171 -12.44 10.23 -8.26
CA LEU A 171 -12.27 8.92 -8.89
C LEU A 171 -12.99 8.94 -10.23
N THR A 172 -12.26 8.83 -11.33
CA THR A 172 -12.84 8.84 -12.68
C THR A 172 -12.60 7.50 -13.36
N VAL A 173 -13.66 6.92 -13.92
CA VAL A 173 -13.58 5.71 -14.74
C VAL A 173 -13.95 6.05 -16.18
N ALA A 174 -12.97 5.90 -17.08
CA ALA A 174 -13.15 6.08 -18.51
C ALA A 174 -12.68 4.82 -19.25
N GLU A 175 -13.51 4.29 -20.15
CA GLU A 175 -13.18 3.11 -20.97
C GLU A 175 -12.71 1.87 -20.16
N GLY A 176 -13.22 1.71 -18.93
CA GLY A 176 -12.81 0.61 -18.03
C GLY A 176 -11.44 0.82 -17.36
N ARG A 177 -10.87 2.02 -17.45
CA ARG A 177 -9.64 2.43 -16.77
C ARG A 177 -9.93 3.47 -15.69
N LEU A 178 -9.17 3.40 -14.60
CA LEU A 178 -9.14 4.44 -13.58
C LEU A 178 -8.23 5.57 -14.08
N VAL A 179 -8.71 6.82 -14.02
CA VAL A 179 -8.04 8.05 -14.49
C VAL A 179 -7.96 9.06 -13.36
#